data_AF-X1RAS3-F1
#
_entry.id   AF-X1RAS3-F1
#
_cell.length_a   1.000
_cell.length_b   1.000
_cell.length_c   1.000
_cell.angle_alpha   90.00
_cell.angle_beta   90.00
_cell.angle_gamma   90.00
#
_symmetry.space_group_name_H-M   'P 1'
#
loop_
_entity.id
_entity.type
_entity.pdbx_description
1 polymer ?
#
loop_
_entity_poly.entity_id
_entity_poly.type
_entity_poly.pdbx_seq_one_letter_code
_entity_poly.pdbx_strand_id
1 'polypeptide(L)'
;DLNKINPVTVEDNTYEITDLSQDSKYYIQIRTVNIDNKVGDYNDSVPFVKASPRPEFTVTLMFEMTSGVDDSCAIRFFDATIMADSAMTSGGADMFVFLWGSSPDDSVSFNSPVHGGGDRNTGFDNLGQYGFDDIYRITPGPMIQDYVVISTGDLVIAKTQDYYYVKIHVDTIDTVNFAVTITYAYQNIIDFPYF
;
A
#
# COMPACT_ATOMS: atom_id res chain seq x y z
N ASP A 1 12.71 35.41 -38.37
CA ASP A 1 12.65 33.96 -38.65
C ASP A 1 11.58 33.30 -37.84
N LEU A 2 10.53 32.89 -38.54
CA LEU A 2 9.34 32.24 -38.00
C LEU A 2 9.72 30.84 -37.52
N ASN A 3 9.26 30.47 -36.32
CA ASN A 3 9.40 29.13 -35.76
C ASN A 3 9.07 28.08 -36.84
N LYS A 4 10.07 27.33 -37.30
CA LYS A 4 9.87 26.24 -38.25
C LYS A 4 8.98 25.19 -37.57
N ILE A 5 7.72 25.09 -38.00
CA ILE A 5 6.78 24.09 -37.52
C ILE A 5 7.19 22.75 -38.13
N ASN A 6 7.33 21.71 -37.32
CA ASN A 6 7.56 20.37 -37.83
C ASN A 6 6.27 19.90 -38.53
N PRO A 7 6.26 19.68 -39.86
CA PRO A 7 5.08 19.23 -40.58
C PRO A 7 4.82 17.73 -40.39
N VAL A 8 5.76 17.01 -39.76
CA VAL A 8 5.65 15.58 -39.48
C VAL A 8 5.10 15.40 -38.07
N THR A 9 3.90 14.85 -37.96
CA THR A 9 3.37 14.35 -36.71
C THR A 9 4.26 13.21 -36.23
N VAL A 10 4.74 13.29 -34.99
CA VAL A 10 5.40 12.16 -34.35
C VAL A 10 4.34 11.08 -34.18
N GLU A 11 4.38 10.05 -35.03
CA GLU A 11 3.63 8.82 -34.76
C GLU A 11 4.29 8.11 -33.58
N ASP A 12 3.46 7.48 -32.74
CA ASP A 12 3.85 6.96 -31.43
C ASP A 12 5.23 6.28 -31.46
N ASN A 13 6.19 6.89 -30.78
CA ASN A 13 7.52 6.32 -30.59
C ASN A 13 7.64 5.80 -29.16
N THR A 14 7.87 4.50 -29.01
CA THR A 14 8.15 3.87 -27.72
C THR A 14 9.65 3.86 -27.47
N TYR A 15 10.08 4.31 -26.28
CA TYR A 15 11.45 4.16 -25.80
C TYR A 15 11.45 3.30 -24.54
N GLU A 16 12.20 2.21 -24.55
CA GLU A 16 12.33 1.30 -23.42
C GLU A 16 13.60 1.63 -22.63
N ILE A 17 13.47 1.77 -21.30
CA ILE A 17 14.61 1.93 -20.39
C ILE A 17 14.85 0.59 -19.71
N THR A 18 15.93 -0.10 -20.07
CA THR A 18 16.34 -1.38 -19.46
C THR A 18 17.22 -1.15 -18.23
N ASP A 19 17.50 -2.23 -17.49
CA ASP A 19 18.53 -2.28 -16.42
C ASP A 19 18.36 -1.31 -15.25
N LEU A 20 17.17 -0.75 -15.09
CA LEU A 20 16.79 -0.02 -13.89
C LEU A 20 16.82 -0.97 -12.68
N SER A 21 17.54 -0.57 -11.64
CA SER A 21 17.57 -1.17 -10.32
C SER A 21 16.17 -1.18 -9.70
N GLN A 22 15.91 -2.24 -8.93
CA GLN A 22 14.70 -2.35 -8.13
C GLN A 22 14.67 -1.26 -7.05
N ASP A 23 13.48 -0.95 -6.54
CA ASP A 23 13.26 -0.11 -5.35
C ASP A 23 13.89 1.30 -5.46
N SER A 24 14.01 1.78 -6.70
CA SER A 24 14.66 3.04 -7.04
C SER A 24 13.65 4.04 -7.58
N LYS A 25 13.72 5.29 -7.08
CA LYS A 25 12.95 6.42 -7.62
C LYS A 25 13.66 6.96 -8.85
N TYR A 26 13.00 6.89 -9.99
CA TYR A 26 13.45 7.49 -11.23
C TYR A 26 12.56 8.68 -11.58
N TYR A 27 13.08 9.59 -12.40
CA TYR A 27 12.35 10.75 -12.89
C TYR A 27 12.46 10.77 -14.40
N ILE A 28 11.33 10.83 -15.10
CA ILE A 28 11.31 10.99 -16.55
C ILE A 28 11.19 12.48 -16.87
N GLN A 29 12.10 12.95 -17.71
CA GLN A 29 12.01 14.25 -18.35
C GLN A 29 12.22 14.10 -19.85
N ILE A 30 11.38 14.78 -20.60
CA ILE A 30 11.31 14.82 -22.04
C ILE A 30 11.44 16.29 -22.43
N ARG A 31 12.21 16.55 -23.48
CA ARG A 31 12.30 17.88 -24.11
C ARG A 31 12.21 17.74 -25.61
N THR A 32 11.84 18.84 -26.27
CA THR A 32 11.83 18.90 -27.73
C THR A 32 13.21 19.31 -28.25
N VAL A 33 13.60 18.76 -29.40
CA VAL A 33 14.78 19.18 -30.16
C VAL A 33 14.34 19.41 -31.59
N ASN A 34 14.68 20.56 -32.16
CA ASN A 34 14.35 20.87 -33.56
C ASN A 34 15.48 20.45 -34.52
N ILE A 35 15.20 20.53 -35.83
CA ILE A 35 16.15 20.17 -36.90
C ILE A 35 17.46 20.98 -36.91
N ASP A 36 17.48 22.13 -36.22
CA ASP A 36 18.64 23.01 -36.11
C ASP A 36 19.39 22.78 -34.77
N ASN A 37 19.15 21.64 -34.09
CA ASN A 37 19.68 21.28 -32.77
C ASN A 37 19.36 22.27 -31.64
N LYS A 38 18.32 23.10 -31.80
CA LYS A 38 17.81 23.93 -30.70
C LYS A 38 16.91 23.09 -29.81
N VAL A 39 17.07 23.25 -28.51
CA VAL A 39 16.33 22.51 -27.50
C VAL A 39 15.25 23.40 -26.88
N GLY A 40 14.07 22.83 -26.66
CA GLY A 40 13.07 23.42 -25.78
C GLY A 40 13.35 23.09 -24.32
N ASP A 41 12.54 23.66 -23.43
CA ASP A 41 12.56 23.32 -22.02
C ASP A 41 12.14 21.86 -21.81
N TYR A 42 12.60 21.26 -20.71
CA TYR A 42 12.08 19.98 -20.25
C TYR A 42 10.65 20.14 -19.74
N ASN A 43 9.85 19.08 -19.84
CA ASN A 43 8.63 19.00 -19.05
C ASN A 43 8.94 18.91 -17.55
N ASP A 44 7.93 19.11 -16.73
CA ASP A 44 7.99 18.83 -15.30
C ASP A 44 8.41 17.37 -15.07
N SER A 45 9.29 17.15 -14.10
CA SER A 45 9.74 15.80 -13.76
C SER A 45 8.57 14.96 -13.25
N VAL A 46 8.31 13.86 -13.95
CA VAL A 46 7.31 12.88 -13.51
C VAL A 46 8.07 11.77 -12.79
N PRO A 47 7.91 11.62 -11.46
CA PRO A 47 8.51 10.51 -10.76
C PRO A 47 7.86 9.21 -11.23
N PHE A 48 8.67 8.22 -11.55
CA PHE A 48 8.23 6.85 -11.71
C PHE A 48 9.16 5.97 -10.91
N VAL A 49 8.61 4.97 -10.26
CA VAL A 49 9.40 3.93 -9.62
C VAL A 49 9.26 2.72 -10.51
N LYS A 50 10.40 2.14 -10.91
CA LYS A 50 10.39 0.76 -11.35
C LYS A 50 10.24 -0.06 -10.07
N ALA A 51 9.00 -0.24 -9.67
CA ALA A 51 8.71 -1.12 -8.56
C ALA A 51 9.13 -2.52 -9.01
N SER A 52 9.66 -3.31 -8.09
CA SER A 52 9.57 -4.78 -8.24
C SER A 52 8.13 -5.16 -8.62
N PRO A 53 7.83 -6.35 -9.16
CA PRO A 53 6.53 -6.94 -8.86
C PRO A 53 6.31 -6.75 -7.36
N ARG A 54 5.31 -5.92 -7.05
CA ARG A 54 4.93 -5.59 -5.68
C ARG A 54 4.85 -6.94 -4.96
N PRO A 55 5.47 -7.13 -3.79
CA PRO A 55 5.14 -8.28 -2.97
C PRO A 55 3.65 -8.13 -2.63
N GLU A 56 2.83 -8.75 -3.46
CA GLU A 56 1.40 -8.90 -3.30
C GLU A 56 1.23 -10.21 -2.55
N PHE A 57 0.70 -10.07 -1.34
CA PHE A 57 0.46 -11.21 -0.48
C PHE A 57 -1.04 -11.33 -0.30
N THR A 58 -1.53 -12.55 -0.43
CA THR A 58 -2.85 -12.93 0.07
C THR A 58 -2.64 -13.74 1.34
N VAL A 59 -3.19 -13.26 2.43
CA VAL A 59 -3.00 -13.82 3.76
C VAL A 59 -4.32 -13.92 4.51
N THR A 60 -4.42 -14.91 5.39
CA THR A 60 -5.55 -15.05 6.31
C THR A 60 -5.06 -14.81 7.73
N LEU A 61 -5.68 -13.87 8.42
CA LEU A 61 -5.43 -13.56 9.83
C LEU A 61 -6.63 -14.02 10.66
N MET A 62 -6.37 -14.41 11.88
CA MET A 62 -7.41 -14.73 12.86
C MET A 62 -7.75 -13.47 13.68
N PHE A 63 -8.93 -13.42 14.29
CA PHE A 63 -9.27 -12.33 15.21
C PHE A 63 -8.53 -12.52 16.53
N GLU A 64 -8.16 -11.40 17.17
CA GLU A 64 -7.69 -11.41 18.55
C GLU A 64 -8.76 -12.00 19.49
N MET A 65 -8.40 -13.04 20.25
CA MET A 65 -9.31 -13.79 21.14
C MET A 65 -8.67 -14.00 22.52
N THR A 66 -9.46 -13.98 23.59
CA THR A 66 -8.93 -14.18 24.95
C THR A 66 -8.59 -15.65 25.25
N SER A 67 -7.30 -15.98 25.13
CA SER A 67 -6.59 -17.14 25.70
C SER A 67 -7.00 -18.56 25.25
N GLY A 68 -5.98 -19.36 24.88
CA GLY A 68 -6.10 -20.81 24.65
C GLY A 68 -6.51 -21.24 23.24
N VAL A 69 -6.72 -20.28 22.34
CA VAL A 69 -6.99 -20.48 20.91
C VAL A 69 -5.91 -19.73 20.14
N ASP A 70 -5.49 -20.26 18.99
CA ASP A 70 -4.60 -19.54 18.07
C ASP A 70 -5.34 -18.30 17.55
N ASP A 71 -4.86 -17.14 17.95
CA ASP A 71 -5.45 -15.85 17.61
C ASP A 71 -4.75 -15.19 16.43
N SER A 72 -3.62 -15.72 15.92
CA SER A 72 -2.85 -15.31 14.73
C SER A 72 -3.28 -14.00 14.05
N CYS A 73 -3.33 -12.93 14.85
CA CYS A 73 -4.02 -11.68 14.51
C CYS A 73 -3.03 -10.60 14.09
N ALA A 74 -1.75 -10.82 14.35
CA ALA A 74 -0.67 -9.89 14.08
C ALA A 74 0.01 -10.20 12.76
N ILE A 75 0.26 -9.14 11.98
CA ILE A 75 1.02 -9.21 10.74
C ILE A 75 2.15 -8.20 10.68
N ARG A 76 3.28 -8.63 10.14
CA ARG A 76 4.36 -7.77 9.64
C ARG A 76 4.29 -7.70 8.11
N PHE A 77 4.09 -6.51 7.56
CA PHE A 77 3.78 -6.39 6.12
C PHE A 77 4.96 -6.72 5.21
N PHE A 78 6.19 -6.41 5.65
CA PHE A 78 7.40 -6.56 4.83
C PHE A 78 7.63 -7.99 4.31
N ASP A 79 7.24 -9.00 5.10
CA ASP A 79 7.48 -10.41 4.77
C ASP A 79 6.28 -11.34 4.99
N ALA A 80 5.08 -10.76 5.20
CA ALA A 80 3.83 -11.49 5.44
C ALA A 80 3.89 -12.46 6.62
N THR A 81 4.72 -12.17 7.63
CA THR A 81 4.76 -12.99 8.84
C THR A 81 3.48 -12.79 9.63
N ILE A 82 2.76 -13.88 9.92
CA ILE A 82 1.55 -13.92 10.75
C ILE A 82 1.83 -14.77 11.97
N MET A 83 1.40 -14.30 13.14
CA MET A 83 1.42 -15.07 14.38
C MET A 83 0.51 -14.41 15.42
N ALA A 84 0.34 -15.09 16.56
CA ALA A 84 -0.27 -14.50 17.74
C ALA A 84 0.42 -13.18 18.14
N ASP A 85 -0.35 -12.20 18.61
CA ASP A 85 0.18 -10.93 19.10
C ASP A 85 1.22 -11.14 20.23
N SER A 86 0.95 -12.09 21.12
CA SER A 86 1.80 -12.49 22.23
C SER A 86 3.11 -13.17 21.80
N ALA A 87 3.16 -13.72 20.58
CA ALA A 87 4.34 -14.37 20.01
C ALA A 87 5.18 -13.41 19.16
N MET A 88 4.58 -12.33 18.64
CA MET A 88 5.32 -11.34 17.88
C MET A 88 6.07 -10.41 18.82
N THR A 89 7.39 -10.52 18.85
CA THR A 89 8.24 -9.71 19.74
C THR A 89 7.95 -8.22 19.56
N SER A 90 8.01 -7.48 20.67
CA SER A 90 7.89 -6.02 20.71
C SER A 90 8.60 -5.33 19.55
N GLY A 91 7.83 -4.61 18.73
CA GLY A 91 8.30 -3.93 17.52
C GLY A 91 8.23 -4.73 16.22
N GLY A 92 7.59 -5.91 16.22
CA GLY A 92 7.47 -6.75 15.01
C GLY A 92 6.22 -6.51 14.17
N ALA A 93 5.08 -6.24 14.80
CA ALA A 93 3.78 -6.14 14.12
C ALA A 93 3.58 -4.77 13.49
N ASP A 94 2.94 -4.72 12.33
CA ASP A 94 2.44 -3.49 11.73
C ASP A 94 0.92 -3.33 11.88
N MET A 95 0.18 -4.42 12.09
CA MET A 95 -1.28 -4.41 12.21
C MET A 95 -1.78 -5.60 13.03
N PHE A 96 -2.86 -5.38 13.79
CA PHE A 96 -3.68 -6.42 14.42
C PHE A 96 -5.09 -6.45 13.82
N VAL A 97 -5.71 -7.63 13.80
CA VAL A 97 -7.14 -7.78 13.46
C VAL A 97 -7.94 -8.03 14.73
N PHE A 98 -8.91 -7.17 14.98
CA PHE A 98 -9.70 -7.18 16.19
C PHE A 98 -11.19 -7.29 15.88
N LEU A 99 -11.93 -8.01 16.74
CA LEU A 99 -13.39 -8.02 16.73
C LEU A 99 -13.90 -7.27 17.96
N TRP A 100 -14.60 -6.15 17.75
CA TRP A 100 -15.16 -5.34 18.84
C TRP A 100 -16.45 -5.95 19.41
N GLY A 101 -16.30 -6.96 20.27
CA GLY A 101 -17.37 -7.50 21.11
C GLY A 101 -17.43 -9.03 21.13
N SER A 102 -18.63 -9.61 21.29
CA SER A 102 -18.88 -11.06 21.34
C SER A 102 -20.11 -11.52 20.51
N SER A 103 -20.63 -10.66 19.64
CA SER A 103 -21.84 -10.79 18.82
C SER A 103 -21.49 -10.78 17.32
N PRO A 104 -22.26 -11.47 16.47
CA PRO A 104 -22.09 -11.42 15.01
C PRO A 104 -22.35 -10.05 14.36
N ASP A 105 -22.94 -9.10 15.08
CA ASP A 105 -23.14 -7.71 14.62
C ASP A 105 -21.93 -6.80 14.93
N ASP A 106 -20.86 -7.36 15.50
CA ASP A 106 -19.70 -6.61 15.94
C ASP A 106 -18.77 -6.24 14.78
N SER A 107 -18.20 -5.05 14.89
CA SER A 107 -17.31 -4.49 13.89
C SER A 107 -15.94 -5.15 13.97
N VAL A 108 -15.47 -5.70 12.84
CA VAL A 108 -14.07 -6.08 12.66
C VAL A 108 -13.27 -4.82 12.35
N SER A 109 -12.08 -4.70 12.93
CA SER A 109 -11.19 -3.57 12.69
C SER A 109 -9.75 -3.99 12.47
N PHE A 110 -9.05 -3.19 11.68
CA PHE A 110 -7.60 -3.16 11.68
C PHE A 110 -7.12 -2.16 12.72
N ASN A 111 -6.23 -2.61 13.61
CA ASN A 111 -5.72 -1.82 14.72
C ASN A 111 -4.20 -1.68 14.62
N SER A 112 -3.73 -0.50 15.02
CA SER A 112 -2.33 -0.19 15.24
C SER A 112 -1.82 -0.95 16.46
N PRO A 113 -0.61 -1.54 16.40
CA PRO A 113 -0.01 -2.24 17.54
C PRO A 113 0.21 -1.40 18.80
N VAL A 114 0.12 -0.07 18.70
CA VAL A 114 0.06 0.83 19.87
C VAL A 114 -1.06 0.44 20.85
N HIS A 115 -2.15 -0.16 20.37
CA HIS A 115 -3.28 -0.58 21.21
C HIS A 115 -3.05 -1.91 21.97
N GLY A 116 -2.03 -2.70 21.62
CA GLY A 116 -1.75 -4.02 22.25
C GLY A 116 -0.46 -4.11 23.06
N GLY A 117 0.46 -3.14 22.98
CA GLY A 117 1.75 -3.27 23.68
C GLY A 117 2.77 -2.14 23.53
N GLY A 118 2.50 -1.12 22.71
CA GLY A 118 3.40 0.03 22.54
C GLY A 118 4.48 -0.16 21.46
N ASP A 119 4.22 -1.01 20.47
CA ASP A 119 5.28 -1.59 19.64
C ASP A 119 5.53 -0.85 18.32
N ARG A 120 4.49 -0.53 17.55
CA ARG A 120 4.59 0.25 16.30
C ARG A 120 3.33 1.07 16.05
N ASN A 121 3.48 2.30 15.58
CA ASN A 121 2.37 3.15 15.19
C ASN A 121 2.14 3.11 13.67
N THR A 122 1.19 2.29 13.24
CA THR A 122 0.69 2.27 11.87
C THR A 122 -0.61 3.04 11.80
N GLY A 123 -0.68 4.02 10.89
CA GLY A 123 -1.90 4.74 10.60
C GLY A 123 -2.71 4.05 9.51
N PHE A 124 -4.03 4.07 9.63
CA PHE A 124 -4.95 3.48 8.66
C PHE A 124 -5.99 4.50 8.17
N ASP A 125 -6.40 4.36 6.92
CA ASP A 125 -7.52 5.08 6.33
C ASP A 125 -8.34 4.11 5.48
N ASN A 126 -9.62 3.93 5.81
CA ASN A 126 -10.53 3.06 5.05
C ASN A 126 -11.24 3.90 3.99
N LEU A 127 -10.97 3.58 2.73
CA LEU A 127 -11.53 4.31 1.59
C LEU A 127 -12.94 3.79 1.22
N GLY A 128 -13.37 2.67 1.79
CA GLY A 128 -14.60 1.98 1.48
C GLY A 128 -14.45 1.04 0.28
N GLN A 129 -15.55 0.78 -0.42
CA GLN A 129 -15.66 -0.25 -1.44
C GLN A 129 -14.91 0.12 -2.72
N TYR A 130 -13.76 -0.52 -2.95
CA TYR A 130 -12.94 -0.36 -4.14
C TYR A 130 -12.24 -1.69 -4.49
N GLY A 131 -12.04 -1.95 -5.77
CA GLY A 131 -11.16 -3.01 -6.22
C GLY A 131 -9.70 -2.69 -5.90
N PHE A 132 -8.88 -3.74 -5.80
CA PHE A 132 -7.46 -3.60 -5.44
C PHE A 132 -6.67 -2.68 -6.40
N ASP A 133 -7.02 -2.67 -7.69
CA ASP A 133 -6.34 -1.87 -8.72
C ASP A 133 -6.98 -0.50 -9.00
N ASP A 134 -8.08 -0.16 -8.35
CA ASP A 134 -8.81 1.10 -8.61
C ASP A 134 -8.00 2.33 -8.20
N ILE A 135 -7.03 2.16 -7.28
CA ILE A 135 -6.17 3.23 -6.78
C ILE A 135 -4.69 2.87 -6.99
N TYR A 136 -4.03 3.72 -7.77
CA TYR A 136 -2.59 3.63 -8.08
C TYR A 136 -1.77 4.72 -7.37
N ARG A 137 -2.42 5.70 -6.72
CA ARG A 137 -1.77 6.79 -5.99
C ARG A 137 -2.60 7.23 -4.78
N ILE A 138 -1.93 7.42 -3.65
CA ILE A 138 -2.50 7.96 -2.42
C ILE A 138 -2.23 9.47 -2.34
N THR A 139 -3.28 10.28 -2.39
CA THR A 139 -3.18 11.73 -2.14
C THR A 139 -4.53 12.30 -1.70
N PRO A 140 -4.62 13.00 -0.55
CA PRO A 140 -3.56 13.23 0.45
C PRO A 140 -3.15 11.93 1.17
N GLY A 141 -2.04 11.95 1.92
CA GLY A 141 -1.64 10.81 2.75
C GLY A 141 -2.75 10.44 3.76
N PRO A 142 -2.81 9.19 4.24
CA PRO A 142 -3.90 8.73 5.10
C PRO A 142 -3.98 9.61 6.34
N MET A 143 -5.20 9.96 6.76
CA MET A 143 -5.40 10.45 8.12
C MET A 143 -4.95 9.33 9.05
N ILE A 144 -3.90 9.55 9.82
CA ILE A 144 -3.33 8.53 10.72
C ILE A 144 -4.36 8.27 11.82
N GLN A 145 -5.27 7.33 11.59
CA GLN A 145 -6.12 6.74 12.62
C GLN A 145 -5.42 5.47 13.10
N ASP A 146 -5.35 5.30 14.41
CA ASP A 146 -4.72 4.12 15.02
C ASP A 146 -5.62 2.88 14.89
N TYR A 147 -6.84 3.01 14.36
CA TYR A 147 -7.69 1.90 13.95
C TYR A 147 -8.69 2.32 12.87
N VAL A 148 -9.19 1.35 12.09
CA VAL A 148 -10.32 1.51 11.17
C VAL A 148 -11.23 0.30 11.20
N VAL A 149 -12.54 0.52 11.21
CA VAL A 149 -13.54 -0.54 10.99
C VAL A 149 -13.51 -0.95 9.52
N ILE A 150 -13.66 -2.24 9.25
CA ILE A 150 -13.60 -2.81 7.91
C ILE A 150 -14.84 -3.63 7.56
N SER A 151 -15.11 -3.73 6.26
CA SER A 151 -16.09 -4.63 5.65
C SER A 151 -15.45 -5.38 4.49
N THR A 152 -16.04 -6.52 4.10
CA THR A 152 -15.63 -7.21 2.87
C THR A 152 -15.77 -6.28 1.66
N GLY A 153 -14.76 -6.24 0.79
CA GLY A 153 -14.67 -5.34 -0.37
C GLY A 153 -14.07 -3.97 -0.08
N ASP A 154 -13.71 -3.67 1.17
CA ASP A 154 -13.05 -2.41 1.50
C ASP A 154 -11.59 -2.37 1.04
N LEU A 155 -11.17 -1.20 0.58
CA LEU A 155 -9.77 -0.87 0.34
C LEU A 155 -9.27 0.05 1.46
N VAL A 156 -8.29 -0.45 2.22
CA VAL A 156 -7.64 0.25 3.31
C VAL A 156 -6.23 0.64 2.90
N ILE A 157 -5.85 1.88 3.19
CA ILE A 157 -4.48 2.35 3.06
C ILE A 157 -3.86 2.41 4.45
N ALA A 158 -2.69 1.80 4.60
CA ALA A 158 -1.89 1.91 5.80
C ALA A 158 -0.59 2.67 5.53
N LYS A 159 -0.10 3.37 6.55
CA LYS A 159 1.26 3.93 6.58
C LYS A 159 1.94 3.45 7.85
N THR A 160 2.96 2.62 7.69
CA THR A 160 3.71 2.06 8.82
C THR A 160 4.50 3.16 9.54
N GLN A 161 4.95 2.88 10.76
CA GLN A 161 5.82 3.78 11.52
C GLN A 161 7.12 4.15 10.76
N ASP A 162 7.59 3.25 9.90
CA ASP A 162 8.79 3.44 9.08
C ASP A 162 8.49 4.16 7.74
N TYR A 163 7.30 4.75 7.61
CA TYR A 163 6.85 5.55 6.46
C TYR A 163 6.70 4.78 5.14
N TYR A 164 6.51 3.46 5.22
CA TYR A 164 6.12 2.64 4.08
C TYR A 164 4.61 2.65 3.91
N TYR A 165 4.15 2.72 2.67
CA TYR A 165 2.72 2.60 2.36
C TYR A 165 2.34 1.15 2.15
N VAL A 166 1.12 0.79 2.55
CA VAL A 166 0.51 -0.51 2.28
C VAL A 166 -0.89 -0.29 1.74
N LYS A 167 -1.22 -0.97 0.64
CA LYS A 167 -2.57 -0.99 0.09
C LYS A 167 -3.16 -2.36 0.39
N ILE A 168 -4.30 -2.41 1.09
CA ILE A 168 -4.90 -3.63 1.63
C ILE A 168 -6.34 -3.72 1.13
N HIS A 169 -6.70 -4.79 0.45
CA HIS A 169 -8.09 -5.10 0.11
C HIS A 169 -8.61 -6.22 1.01
N VAL A 170 -9.81 -6.04 1.54
CA VAL A 170 -10.48 -7.01 2.41
C VAL A 170 -11.26 -8.00 1.55
N ASP A 171 -10.67 -9.15 1.29
CA ASP A 171 -11.26 -10.16 0.39
C ASP A 171 -12.48 -10.84 1.03
N THR A 172 -12.35 -11.23 2.30
CA THR A 172 -13.43 -11.91 3.04
C THR A 172 -13.32 -11.65 4.54
N ILE A 173 -14.47 -11.55 5.22
CA ILE A 173 -14.57 -11.63 6.68
C ILE A 173 -15.46 -12.84 7.02
N ASP A 174 -14.91 -13.79 7.78
CA ASP A 174 -15.60 -14.98 8.25
C ASP A 174 -15.72 -14.94 9.78
N THR A 175 -16.86 -14.47 10.28
CA THR A 175 -17.13 -14.37 11.72
C THR A 175 -17.46 -15.72 12.36
N VAL A 176 -17.73 -16.76 11.58
CA VAL A 176 -17.98 -18.12 12.11
C VAL A 176 -16.65 -18.77 12.48
N ASN A 177 -15.64 -18.59 11.62
CA ASN A 177 -14.29 -19.11 11.84
C ASN A 177 -13.33 -18.06 12.45
N PHE A 178 -13.81 -16.87 12.78
CA PHE A 178 -13.04 -15.76 13.36
C PHE A 178 -11.81 -15.38 12.51
N ALA A 179 -12.00 -15.22 11.20
CA ALA A 179 -10.91 -15.00 10.25
C ALA A 179 -11.18 -13.85 9.26
N VAL A 180 -10.12 -13.19 8.81
CA VAL A 180 -10.11 -12.24 7.68
C VAL A 180 -9.11 -12.70 6.65
N THR A 181 -9.50 -12.71 5.39
CA THR A 181 -8.54 -12.82 4.27
C THR A 181 -8.36 -11.46 3.65
N ILE A 182 -7.11 -11.05 3.46
CA ILE A 182 -6.74 -9.81 2.79
C ILE A 182 -5.77 -10.09 1.66
N THR A 183 -5.83 -9.25 0.64
CA THR A 183 -4.77 -9.11 -0.36
C THR A 183 -4.12 -7.75 -0.17
N TYR A 184 -2.80 -7.68 -0.04
CA TYR A 184 -2.11 -6.41 0.16
C TYR A 184 -0.83 -6.28 -0.66
N ALA A 185 -0.51 -5.03 -1.02
CA ALA A 185 0.75 -4.64 -1.64
C ALA A 185 1.55 -3.78 -0.66
N TYR A 186 2.81 -4.14 -0.43
CA TYR A 186 3.74 -3.39 0.41
C TYR A 186 4.68 -2.53 -0.46
N GLN A 187 4.68 -1.22 -0.20
CA GLN A 187 5.58 -0.28 -0.86
C GLN A 187 6.87 -0.14 -0.04
N ASN A 188 7.93 -0.80 -0.49
CA ASN A 188 9.23 -0.84 0.18
C ASN A 188 10.11 0.40 -0.05
N ILE A 189 9.56 1.45 -0.66
CA ILE A 189 10.20 2.77 -0.75
C ILE A 189 9.53 3.75 0.21
N ILE A 190 10.34 4.28 1.13
CA ILE A 190 9.96 5.28 2.11
C ILE A 190 9.28 6.49 1.44
N ASP A 191 8.12 6.89 1.99
CA ASP A 191 7.32 8.03 1.57
C ASP A 191 7.01 8.06 0.06
N PHE A 192 6.78 6.89 -0.54
CA PHE A 192 6.38 6.78 -1.93
C PHE A 192 4.90 6.36 -2.05
N PRO A 193 3.97 7.29 -2.33
CA PRO A 193 2.53 7.01 -2.23
C PRO A 193 1.93 6.39 -3.50
N TYR A 194 2.73 5.72 -4.34
CA TYR A 194 2.25 5.09 -5.57
C TYR A 194 2.30 3.58 -5.47
N PHE A 195 1.29 2.95 -6.05
CA PHE A 195 1.14 1.51 -6.21
C PHE A 195 1.15 1.21 -7.68
#